data_AF-A0AAD5YEI2-F1
#
_entry.id   AF-A0AAD5YEI2-F1
#
_cell.length_a   1.000
_cell.length_b   1.000
_cell.length_c   1.000
_cell.angle_alpha   90.00
_cell.angle_beta   90.00
_cell.angle_gamma   90.00
#
_symmetry.space_group_name_H-M   'P 1'
#
loop_
_entity.id
_entity.type
_entity.pdbx_description
1 polymer ?
#
loop_
_entity_poly.entity_id
_entity_poly.type
_entity_poly.pdbx_seq_one_letter_code
_entity_poly.pdbx_strand_id
1 'polypeptide(L)'
;MSSGLHSLATIIKRLEAATSRLEDLAALGPTSQAPSHPILNQVVTPATSEPRPVPPPHSAVEPPSPAPPVVAEVEVPRSVAAFDENVIEGKLKPFVDLTKSFAAASVVEQISLVETEFNDLRALILQATACKKPESDSALAKVLVPLQNDIAAISRAKEANRKDRAWMNHMTFIAEGATAVGWVAVPSKPGPYVKDIKESAEYHGNRIIKEFKDKEPKHVEWVRAWLGLLEELRNAFPYFLLAS
;
A
#
# COMPACT_ATOMS: atom_id res chain seq x y z
N MET A 1 26.04 27.26 -7.42
CA MET A 1 25.80 25.85 -7.03
C MET A 1 25.60 25.67 -5.50
N SER A 2 25.09 26.66 -4.75
CA SER A 2 24.96 26.58 -3.27
C SER A 2 23.59 26.11 -2.75
N SER A 3 22.55 26.08 -3.59
CA SER A 3 21.17 25.77 -3.15
C SER A 3 21.00 24.32 -2.65
N GLY A 4 21.69 23.35 -3.26
CA GLY A 4 21.58 21.93 -2.86
C GLY A 4 22.16 21.61 -1.48
N LEU A 5 23.24 22.30 -1.07
CA LEU A 5 23.88 22.08 0.22
C LEU A 5 23.02 22.61 1.38
N HIS A 6 22.31 23.71 1.18
CA HIS A 6 21.37 24.24 2.19
C HIS A 6 20.14 23.34 2.37
N SER A 7 19.69 22.67 1.30
CA SER A 7 18.60 21.68 1.37
C SER A 7 19.00 20.46 2.21
N LEU A 8 20.17 19.89 1.95
CA LEU A 8 20.68 18.72 2.68
C LEU A 8 20.91 19.00 4.17
N ALA A 9 21.52 20.14 4.50
CA ALA A 9 21.72 20.54 5.89
C ALA A 9 20.39 20.74 6.66
N THR A 10 19.34 21.18 5.96
CA THR A 10 18.01 21.35 6.54
C THR A 10 17.33 20.00 6.79
N ILE A 11 17.50 19.05 5.87
CA ILE A 11 16.97 17.69 6.01
C ILE A 11 17.64 16.97 7.19
N ILE A 12 18.96 17.09 7.33
CA ILE A 12 19.71 16.45 8.42
C ILE A 12 19.27 17.00 9.78
N LYS A 13 19.18 18.33 9.95
CA LYS A 13 18.70 18.92 11.21
C LYS A 13 17.28 18.50 11.59
N ARG A 14 16.41 18.30 10.59
CA ARG A 14 15.04 17.82 10.83
C ARG A 14 15.01 16.35 11.25
N LEU A 15 15.88 15.52 10.69
CA LEU A 15 16.03 14.11 11.07
C LEU A 15 16.54 13.98 12.51
N GLU A 16 17.58 14.72 12.88
CA GLU A 16 18.12 14.70 14.26
C GLU A 16 17.10 15.17 15.30
N ALA A 17 16.29 16.19 14.97
CA ALA A 17 15.21 16.65 15.85
C ALA A 17 14.08 15.62 16.01
N ALA A 18 13.79 14.84 14.96
CA ALA A 18 12.77 13.80 15.02
C ALA A 18 13.22 12.59 15.87
N THR A 19 14.49 12.19 15.78
CA THR A 19 15.03 11.09 16.59
C THR A 19 15.16 11.48 18.06
N SER A 20 15.59 12.71 18.37
CA SER A 20 15.66 13.20 19.76
C SER A 20 14.29 13.20 20.46
N ARG A 21 13.20 13.48 19.74
CA ARG A 21 11.84 13.41 20.30
C ARG A 21 11.37 11.98 20.56
N LEU A 22 11.76 11.03 19.73
CA LEU A 22 11.39 9.62 19.91
C LEU A 22 12.08 9.03 21.15
N GLU A 23 13.33 9.44 21.40
CA GLU A 23 14.07 9.05 22.60
C GLU A 23 13.50 9.65 23.89
N ASP A 24 13.02 10.91 23.84
CA ASP A 24 12.36 11.56 24.99
C ASP A 24 11.01 10.91 25.35
N LEU A 25 10.24 10.48 24.36
CA LEU A 25 9.00 9.73 24.58
C LEU A 25 9.25 8.31 25.08
N ALA A 26 10.35 7.67 24.66
CA ALA A 26 10.72 6.35 25.16
C ALA A 26 11.24 6.39 26.61
N ALA A 27 11.76 7.53 27.08
CA ALA A 27 12.22 7.72 28.46
C ALA A 27 11.07 7.83 29.48
N LEU A 28 9.84 8.10 29.03
CA LEU A 28 8.64 8.14 29.87
C LEU A 28 7.87 6.82 29.77
N GLY A 29 8.33 5.81 30.52
CA GLY A 29 7.64 4.51 30.63
C GLY A 29 6.21 4.63 31.20
N PRO A 30 5.34 3.62 31.00
CA PRO A 30 3.92 3.72 31.32
C PRO A 30 3.67 3.53 32.82
N THR A 31 3.29 4.60 33.53
CA THR A 31 2.79 4.51 34.91
C THR A 31 1.26 4.50 34.93
N SER A 32 0.69 3.29 35.04
CA SER A 32 -0.66 3.08 35.58
C SER A 32 -0.58 3.09 37.11
N GLN A 33 -1.36 3.94 37.79
CA GLN A 33 -1.96 3.67 39.12
C GLN A 33 -2.86 4.82 39.64
N ALA A 34 -4.09 4.49 40.01
CA ALA A 34 -4.83 5.08 41.14
C ALA A 34 -4.50 4.26 42.42
N PRO A 35 -4.97 4.53 43.67
CA PRO A 35 -5.94 5.51 44.21
C PRO A 35 -5.57 6.13 45.61
N SER A 36 -6.55 6.80 46.28
CA SER A 36 -6.83 6.88 47.76
C SER A 36 -6.57 8.18 48.58
N HIS A 37 -7.64 8.60 49.30
CA HIS A 37 -7.78 9.62 50.37
C HIS A 37 -7.12 9.16 51.72
N PRO A 38 -6.94 9.94 52.85
CA PRO A 38 -7.89 10.94 53.44
C PRO A 38 -7.42 12.08 54.44
N ILE A 39 -8.37 13.00 54.75
CA ILE A 39 -8.73 13.75 56.02
C ILE A 39 -7.77 14.76 56.73
N LEU A 40 -8.26 16.01 56.94
CA LEU A 40 -8.54 16.72 58.24
C LEU A 40 -9.04 18.17 57.96
N ASN A 41 -10.33 18.48 58.10
CA ASN A 41 -11.07 19.05 59.25
C ASN A 41 -10.94 20.59 59.47
N GLN A 42 -11.98 21.38 59.12
CA GLN A 42 -12.73 22.26 60.06
C GLN A 42 -13.87 23.07 59.40
N VAL A 43 -15.09 22.64 59.75
CA VAL A 43 -16.39 23.31 60.01
C VAL A 43 -16.48 24.84 59.95
N VAL A 44 -17.48 25.38 59.22
CA VAL A 44 -18.68 26.14 59.69
C VAL A 44 -19.57 26.48 58.46
N THR A 45 -20.88 26.21 58.55
CA THR A 45 -22.00 26.72 57.72
C THR A 45 -22.95 27.53 58.65
N PRO A 46 -23.96 28.34 58.21
CA PRO A 46 -24.75 28.19 56.97
C PRO A 46 -25.32 29.48 56.29
N ALA A 47 -26.00 29.23 55.16
CA ALA A 47 -27.20 29.91 54.65
C ALA A 47 -27.11 31.17 53.74
N THR A 48 -27.53 30.93 52.48
CA THR A 48 -28.62 31.62 51.75
C THR A 48 -28.37 32.95 51.00
N SER A 49 -28.82 32.90 49.73
CA SER A 49 -29.31 33.95 48.81
C SER A 49 -28.32 34.92 48.13
N GLU A 50 -28.21 34.73 46.81
CA GLU A 50 -28.09 35.76 45.75
C GLU A 50 -28.96 37.02 46.02
N PRO A 51 -28.64 38.22 45.48
CA PRO A 51 -28.45 38.45 44.04
C PRO A 51 -27.38 39.50 43.60
N ARG A 52 -27.06 39.44 42.29
CA ARG A 52 -26.22 40.35 41.43
C ARG A 52 -26.23 41.84 41.82
N PRO A 53 -25.13 42.58 41.57
CA PRO A 53 -25.09 43.44 40.36
C PRO A 53 -23.71 43.63 39.67
N VAL A 54 -23.83 43.91 38.37
CA VAL A 54 -22.92 44.41 37.32
C VAL A 54 -21.63 45.17 37.75
N PRO A 55 -20.46 44.95 37.10
CA PRO A 55 -19.33 45.90 37.08
C PRO A 55 -19.13 46.58 35.70
N PRO A 56 -18.64 47.83 35.64
CA PRO A 56 -18.04 48.44 34.44
C PRO A 56 -16.49 48.46 34.59
N PRO A 57 -15.70 49.05 33.66
CA PRO A 57 -14.99 48.28 32.64
C PRO A 57 -13.45 48.42 32.72
N HIS A 58 -12.77 47.61 31.90
CA HIS A 58 -11.36 47.63 31.52
C HIS A 58 -10.36 46.87 32.42
N SER A 59 -9.92 45.70 31.94
CA SER A 59 -8.50 45.44 31.69
C SER A 59 -8.31 44.20 30.78
N ALA A 60 -7.48 44.39 29.75
CA ALA A 60 -6.77 43.40 28.94
C ALA A 60 -7.56 42.31 28.20
N VAL A 61 -7.79 42.55 26.90
CA VAL A 61 -7.97 41.49 25.90
C VAL A 61 -6.61 40.85 25.68
N GLU A 62 -6.44 39.62 26.17
CA GLU A 62 -5.33 38.74 25.81
C GLU A 62 -5.62 38.16 24.40
N PRO A 63 -4.67 38.20 23.44
CA PRO A 63 -4.88 37.68 22.11
C PRO A 63 -5.05 36.14 22.14
N PRO A 64 -5.90 35.56 21.26
CA PRO A 64 -6.08 34.11 21.23
C PRO A 64 -4.76 33.44 20.83
N SER A 65 -4.28 32.53 21.69
CA SER A 65 -3.14 31.67 21.41
C SER A 65 -3.33 30.95 20.07
N PRO A 66 -2.33 30.92 19.19
CA PRO A 66 -2.44 30.23 17.90
C PRO A 66 -2.60 28.72 18.15
N ALA A 67 -3.60 28.13 17.49
CA ALA A 67 -3.81 26.70 17.49
C ALA A 67 -2.51 25.97 17.06
N PRO A 68 -2.16 24.83 17.67
CA PRO A 68 -1.03 24.04 17.23
C PRO A 68 -1.19 23.68 15.75
N PRO A 69 -0.09 23.67 14.96
CA PRO A 69 -0.16 23.31 13.56
C PRO A 69 -0.67 21.87 13.47
N VAL A 70 -1.77 21.69 12.72
CA VAL A 70 -2.25 20.38 12.30
C VAL A 70 -1.06 19.69 11.63
N VAL A 71 -0.56 18.64 12.27
CA VAL A 71 0.37 17.72 11.65
C VAL A 71 -0.42 17.12 10.49
N ALA A 72 -0.14 17.58 9.27
CA ALA A 72 -0.67 16.94 8.09
C ALA A 72 -0.05 15.54 8.06
N GLU A 73 -0.78 14.55 8.59
CA GLU A 73 -0.57 13.16 8.23
C GLU A 73 -0.52 13.13 6.71
N VAL A 74 0.54 12.54 6.15
CA VAL A 74 0.58 12.25 4.72
C VAL A 74 -0.43 11.14 4.51
N GLU A 75 -1.71 11.52 4.41
CA GLU A 75 -2.82 10.61 4.20
C GLU A 75 -2.58 9.95 2.83
N VAL A 76 -2.36 8.63 2.85
CA VAL A 76 -2.20 7.85 1.62
C VAL A 76 -3.42 8.12 0.74
N PRO A 77 -3.25 8.56 -0.52
CA PRO A 77 -4.39 8.87 -1.38
C PRO A 77 -5.38 7.70 -1.43
N ARG A 78 -6.68 7.99 -1.42
CA ARG A 78 -7.75 6.97 -1.38
C ARG A 78 -7.59 5.90 -2.46
N SER A 79 -7.09 6.28 -3.64
CA SER A 79 -6.78 5.37 -4.74
C SER A 79 -5.71 4.34 -4.39
N VAL A 80 -4.64 4.78 -3.72
CA VAL A 80 -3.55 3.91 -3.26
C VAL A 80 -4.02 3.05 -2.08
N ALA A 81 -4.73 3.63 -1.12
CA ALA A 81 -5.28 2.87 0.01
C ALA A 81 -6.23 1.76 -0.45
N ALA A 82 -7.09 2.03 -1.43
CA ALA A 82 -7.98 1.02 -1.99
C ALA A 82 -7.23 -0.05 -2.80
N PHE A 83 -6.14 0.31 -3.48
CA PHE A 83 -5.26 -0.66 -4.13
C PHE A 83 -4.58 -1.57 -3.11
N ASP A 84 -4.09 -1.00 -2.00
CA ASP A 84 -3.46 -1.75 -0.92
C ASP A 84 -4.44 -2.75 -0.32
N GLU A 85 -5.63 -2.30 0.07
CA GLU A 85 -6.64 -3.16 0.69
C GLU A 85 -7.12 -4.27 -0.27
N ASN A 86 -7.52 -3.93 -1.50
CA ASN A 86 -8.20 -4.89 -2.37
C ASN A 86 -7.23 -5.77 -3.17
N VAL A 87 -6.07 -5.25 -3.57
CA VAL A 87 -5.14 -5.94 -4.46
C VAL A 87 -3.97 -6.52 -3.66
N ILE A 88 -3.24 -5.71 -2.89
CA ILE A 88 -2.05 -6.15 -2.17
C ILE A 88 -2.41 -7.07 -1.00
N GLU A 89 -3.17 -6.56 -0.03
CA GLU A 89 -3.58 -7.30 1.16
C GLU A 89 -4.66 -8.34 0.83
N GLY A 90 -5.66 -7.96 0.04
CA GLY A 90 -6.84 -8.78 -0.21
C GLY A 90 -6.61 -9.98 -1.13
N LYS A 91 -5.62 -9.93 -2.03
CA LYS A 91 -5.41 -10.97 -3.05
C LYS A 91 -3.97 -11.42 -3.19
N LEU A 92 -3.03 -10.48 -3.36
CA LEU A 92 -1.63 -10.81 -3.65
C LEU A 92 -0.98 -11.56 -2.48
N LYS A 93 -1.03 -11.03 -1.26
CA LYS A 93 -0.44 -11.68 -0.08
C LYS A 93 -1.00 -13.09 0.17
N PRO A 94 -2.34 -13.30 0.22
CA PRO A 94 -2.91 -14.64 0.32
C PRO A 94 -2.44 -15.58 -0.79
N PHE A 95 -2.30 -15.07 -2.02
CA PHE A 95 -1.82 -15.87 -3.15
C PHE A 95 -0.35 -16.26 -3.03
N VAL A 96 0.51 -15.34 -2.57
CA VAL A 96 1.92 -15.58 -2.27
C VAL A 96 2.05 -16.66 -1.19
N ASP A 97 1.30 -16.53 -0.10
CA ASP A 97 1.33 -17.48 1.01
C ASP A 97 0.81 -18.87 0.59
N LEU A 98 -0.28 -18.91 -0.18
CA LEU A 98 -0.80 -20.14 -0.74
C LEU A 98 0.26 -20.82 -1.62
N THR A 99 0.95 -20.08 -2.49
CA THR A 99 2.04 -20.60 -3.32
C THR A 99 3.15 -21.21 -2.46
N LYS A 100 3.63 -20.47 -1.46
CA LYS A 100 4.70 -20.91 -0.55
C LYS A 100 4.32 -22.18 0.24
N SER A 101 3.03 -22.44 0.44
CA SER A 101 2.54 -23.58 1.22
C SER A 101 2.64 -24.94 0.52
N PHE A 102 2.83 -25.00 -0.80
CA PHE A 102 2.85 -26.27 -1.54
C PHE A 102 3.71 -26.27 -2.82
N ALA A 103 3.98 -25.12 -3.42
CA ALA A 103 4.60 -25.08 -4.75
C ALA A 103 6.09 -25.41 -4.72
N ALA A 104 6.63 -25.85 -5.86
CA ALA A 104 8.07 -26.02 -6.01
C ALA A 104 8.83 -24.68 -5.92
N ALA A 105 10.12 -24.76 -5.57
CA ALA A 105 10.99 -23.60 -5.42
C ALA A 105 11.01 -22.69 -6.67
N SER A 106 10.93 -23.27 -7.87
CA SER A 106 10.86 -22.56 -9.15
C SER A 106 9.64 -21.63 -9.24
N VAL A 107 8.48 -22.08 -8.78
CA VAL A 107 7.24 -21.28 -8.76
C VAL A 107 7.28 -20.25 -7.63
N VAL A 108 7.81 -20.61 -6.46
CA VAL A 108 7.96 -19.67 -5.33
C VAL A 108 8.91 -18.52 -5.67
N GLU A 109 10.01 -18.79 -6.37
CA GLU A 109 10.92 -17.77 -6.92
C GLU A 109 10.16 -16.83 -7.86
N GLN A 110 9.41 -17.39 -8.82
CA GLN A 110 8.65 -16.60 -9.78
C GLN A 110 7.58 -15.72 -9.11
N ILE A 111 6.89 -16.23 -8.08
CA ILE A 111 5.90 -15.46 -7.33
C ILE A 111 6.52 -14.33 -6.49
N SER A 112 7.77 -14.48 -6.04
CA SER A 112 8.48 -13.38 -5.36
C SER A 112 8.76 -12.22 -6.32
N LEU A 113 8.96 -12.51 -7.61
CA LEU A 113 9.07 -11.47 -8.65
C LEU A 113 7.72 -10.80 -8.94
N VAL A 114 6.62 -11.56 -8.93
CA VAL A 114 5.25 -10.99 -9.02
C VAL A 114 4.96 -10.07 -7.83
N GLU A 115 5.36 -10.45 -6.61
CA GLU A 115 5.21 -9.59 -5.44
C GLU A 115 5.99 -8.27 -5.62
N THR A 116 7.18 -8.32 -6.22
CA THR A 116 7.95 -7.12 -6.60
C THR A 116 7.20 -6.28 -7.64
N GLU A 117 6.71 -6.91 -8.72
CA GLU A 117 5.96 -6.25 -9.80
C GLU A 117 4.75 -5.46 -9.28
N PHE A 118 3.98 -6.05 -8.36
CA PHE A 118 2.80 -5.37 -7.79
C PHE A 118 3.17 -4.24 -6.83
N ASN A 119 4.31 -4.32 -6.14
CA ASN A 119 4.83 -3.23 -5.33
C ASN A 119 5.33 -2.06 -6.20
N ASP A 120 5.97 -2.35 -7.33
CA ASP A 120 6.38 -1.34 -8.31
C ASP A 120 5.15 -0.71 -9.00
N LEU A 121 4.11 -1.50 -9.26
CA LEU A 121 2.81 -0.98 -9.74
C LEU A 121 2.18 -0.06 -8.71
N ARG A 122 2.18 -0.42 -7.42
CA ARG A 122 1.70 0.44 -6.34
C ARG A 122 2.48 1.76 -6.30
N ALA A 123 3.80 1.70 -6.40
CA ALA A 123 4.66 2.89 -6.42
C ALA A 123 4.33 3.80 -7.61
N LEU A 124 4.06 3.22 -8.79
CA LEU A 124 3.61 3.95 -9.96
C LEU A 124 2.24 4.62 -9.74
N ILE A 125 1.27 3.92 -9.14
CA ILE A 125 -0.06 4.49 -8.82
C ILE A 125 0.10 5.66 -7.85
N LEU A 126 0.93 5.51 -6.81
CA LEU A 126 1.23 6.61 -5.88
C LEU A 126 1.88 7.79 -6.61
N GLN A 127 2.87 7.55 -7.47
CA GLN A 127 3.50 8.61 -8.25
C GLN A 127 2.50 9.32 -9.16
N ALA A 128 1.55 8.60 -9.76
CA ALA A 128 0.50 9.18 -10.59
C ALA A 128 -0.35 10.18 -9.80
N THR A 129 -0.60 9.97 -8.50
CA THR A 129 -1.36 10.93 -7.67
C THR A 129 -0.67 12.28 -7.44
N ALA A 130 0.64 12.34 -7.66
CA ALA A 130 1.45 13.53 -7.40
C ALA A 130 2.04 14.16 -8.69
N CYS A 131 1.84 13.53 -9.85
CA CYS A 131 2.48 13.92 -11.11
C CYS A 131 1.47 14.02 -12.23
N LYS A 132 1.67 14.99 -13.14
CA LYS A 132 0.93 15.01 -14.40
C LYS A 132 1.41 13.89 -15.31
N LYS A 133 0.49 13.34 -16.10
CA LYS A 133 0.82 12.39 -17.16
C LYS A 133 1.93 12.96 -18.07
N PRO A 134 2.97 12.18 -18.42
CA PRO A 134 4.02 12.62 -19.33
C PRO A 134 3.45 13.00 -20.70
N GLU A 135 3.93 14.12 -21.28
CA GLU A 135 3.43 14.67 -22.55
C GLU A 135 3.86 13.86 -23.79
N SER A 136 4.86 12.99 -23.67
CA SER A 136 5.35 12.16 -24.78
C SER A 136 5.40 10.69 -24.40
N ASP A 137 5.18 9.84 -25.40
CA ASP A 137 5.28 8.38 -25.25
C ASP A 137 6.68 7.95 -24.79
N SER A 138 7.73 8.67 -25.18
CA SER A 138 9.10 8.39 -24.71
C SER A 138 9.27 8.64 -23.22
N ALA A 139 8.65 9.69 -22.68
CA ALA A 139 8.69 9.98 -21.25
C ALA A 139 7.84 8.98 -20.46
N LEU A 140 6.67 8.60 -20.99
CA LEU A 140 5.85 7.53 -20.41
C LEU A 140 6.60 6.20 -20.38
N ALA A 141 7.26 5.82 -21.49
CA ALA A 141 8.03 4.58 -21.56
C ALA A 141 9.13 4.51 -20.49
N LYS A 142 9.79 5.64 -20.16
CA LYS A 142 10.81 5.70 -19.10
C LYS A 142 10.22 5.45 -17.71
N VAL A 143 9.03 5.98 -17.44
CA VAL A 143 8.34 5.78 -16.15
C VAL A 143 7.91 4.31 -15.98
N LEU A 144 7.63 3.61 -17.08
CA LEU A 144 7.18 2.21 -17.09
C LEU A 144 8.32 1.17 -17.09
N VAL A 145 9.59 1.61 -17.13
CA VAL A 145 10.76 0.70 -17.15
C VAL A 145 10.76 -0.32 -15.99
N PRO A 146 10.44 0.04 -14.73
CA PRO A 146 10.40 -0.93 -13.64
C PRO A 146 9.47 -2.11 -13.94
N LEU A 147 8.22 -1.84 -14.30
CA LEU A 147 7.24 -2.88 -14.67
C LEU A 147 7.68 -3.71 -15.89
N GLN A 148 8.31 -3.09 -16.89
CA GLN A 148 8.84 -3.82 -18.04
C GLN A 148 9.96 -4.79 -17.62
N ASN A 149 10.82 -4.39 -16.68
CA ASN A 149 11.87 -5.23 -16.15
C ASN A 149 11.31 -6.40 -15.32
N ASP A 150 10.25 -6.16 -14.55
CA ASP A 150 9.59 -7.19 -13.75
C ASP A 150 8.95 -8.27 -14.63
N ILE A 151 8.16 -7.86 -15.64
CA ILE A 151 7.58 -8.78 -16.63
C ILE A 151 8.68 -9.63 -17.30
N ALA A 152 9.79 -8.99 -17.66
CA ALA A 152 10.94 -9.67 -18.26
C ALA A 152 11.65 -10.59 -17.25
N ALA A 153 11.72 -10.25 -15.97
CA ALA A 153 12.29 -11.08 -14.92
C ALA A 153 11.43 -12.34 -14.68
N ILE A 154 10.11 -12.19 -14.57
CA ILE A 154 9.14 -13.29 -14.42
C ILE A 154 9.23 -14.26 -15.60
N SER A 155 9.33 -13.72 -16.82
CA SER A 155 9.51 -14.50 -18.04
C SER A 155 10.84 -15.25 -18.04
N ARG A 156 11.94 -14.60 -17.66
CA ARG A 156 13.26 -15.24 -17.56
C ARG A 156 13.31 -16.33 -16.49
N ALA A 157 12.65 -16.15 -15.35
CA ALA A 157 12.56 -17.15 -14.29
C ALA A 157 11.87 -18.43 -14.78
N LYS A 158 10.78 -18.30 -15.55
CA LYS A 158 10.14 -19.43 -16.25
C LYS A 158 11.11 -20.15 -17.19
N GLU A 159 11.80 -19.41 -18.05
CA GLU A 159 12.72 -19.99 -19.04
C GLU A 159 13.94 -20.66 -18.40
N ALA A 160 14.47 -20.10 -17.31
CA ALA A 160 15.56 -20.69 -16.55
C ALA A 160 15.16 -22.05 -15.95
N ASN A 161 13.91 -22.14 -15.50
CA ASN A 161 13.34 -23.35 -14.92
C ASN A 161 12.66 -24.26 -15.96
N ARG A 162 12.93 -24.07 -17.26
CA ARG A 162 12.21 -24.79 -18.33
C ARG A 162 12.36 -26.32 -18.31
N LYS A 163 13.28 -26.88 -17.51
CA LYS A 163 13.46 -28.33 -17.37
C LYS A 163 12.51 -28.94 -16.33
N ASP A 164 11.92 -28.12 -15.47
CA ASP A 164 10.91 -28.53 -14.49
C ASP A 164 9.55 -28.73 -15.18
N ARG A 165 9.38 -29.90 -15.79
CA ARG A 165 8.18 -30.23 -16.58
C ARG A 165 6.92 -30.32 -15.72
N ALA A 166 7.05 -30.71 -14.45
CA ALA A 166 5.91 -30.87 -13.54
C ALA A 166 5.25 -29.53 -13.20
N TRP A 167 6.04 -28.46 -13.12
CA TRP A 167 5.56 -27.11 -12.76
C TRP A 167 5.48 -26.13 -13.92
N MET A 168 5.75 -26.58 -15.15
CA MET A 168 5.78 -25.73 -16.33
C MET A 168 4.44 -25.02 -16.60
N ASN A 169 3.33 -25.74 -16.44
CA ASN A 169 2.00 -25.15 -16.62
C ASN A 169 1.74 -24.05 -15.60
N HIS A 170 2.16 -24.22 -14.34
CA HIS A 170 2.06 -23.19 -13.29
C HIS A 170 2.91 -21.97 -13.64
N MET A 171 4.17 -22.17 -14.04
CA MET A 171 5.04 -21.04 -14.36
C MET A 171 4.58 -20.27 -15.60
N THR A 172 3.98 -20.97 -16.57
CA THR A 172 3.39 -20.34 -17.76
C THR A 172 2.14 -19.58 -17.38
N PHE A 173 1.25 -20.18 -16.58
CA PHE A 173 0.05 -19.54 -16.07
C PHE A 173 0.33 -18.20 -15.36
N ILE A 174 1.38 -18.15 -14.54
CA ILE A 174 1.83 -16.91 -13.88
C ILE A 174 2.41 -15.93 -14.89
N ALA A 175 3.34 -16.36 -15.74
CA ALA A 175 4.00 -15.46 -16.69
C ALA A 175 3.01 -14.80 -17.66
N GLU A 176 2.01 -15.55 -18.16
CA GLU A 176 0.96 -14.99 -19.01
C GLU A 176 0.10 -13.99 -18.24
N GLY A 177 -0.26 -14.28 -16.99
CA GLY A 177 -1.07 -13.37 -16.18
C GLY A 177 -0.34 -12.11 -15.73
N ALA A 178 0.97 -12.19 -15.47
CA ALA A 178 1.78 -11.09 -14.95
C ALA A 178 1.79 -9.88 -15.90
N THR A 179 1.70 -10.13 -17.22
CA THR A 179 1.64 -9.04 -18.21
C THR A 179 0.42 -8.14 -18.05
N ALA A 180 -0.57 -8.53 -17.24
CA ALA A 180 -1.75 -7.71 -16.96
C ALA A 180 -1.39 -6.32 -16.44
N VAL A 181 -0.31 -6.16 -15.67
CA VAL A 181 0.14 -4.85 -15.17
C VAL A 181 0.46 -3.85 -16.29
N GLY A 182 0.68 -4.34 -17.52
CA GLY A 182 0.84 -3.53 -18.72
C GLY A 182 -0.37 -2.65 -19.07
N TRP A 183 -1.51 -2.82 -18.40
CA TRP A 183 -2.71 -1.99 -18.58
C TRP A 183 -2.43 -0.50 -18.39
N VAL A 184 -1.43 -0.13 -17.58
CA VAL A 184 -1.02 1.27 -17.34
C VAL A 184 -0.56 1.98 -18.63
N ALA A 185 -0.18 1.24 -19.66
CA ALA A 185 0.16 1.75 -20.98
C ALA A 185 -1.04 1.80 -21.95
N VAL A 186 -2.24 1.40 -21.52
CA VAL A 186 -3.45 1.26 -22.36
C VAL A 186 -4.52 2.26 -21.95
N PRO A 187 -4.49 3.51 -22.46
CA PRO A 187 -5.35 4.59 -21.97
C PRO A 187 -6.82 4.45 -22.37
N SER A 188 -7.14 3.74 -23.45
CA SER A 188 -8.50 3.70 -23.99
C SER A 188 -9.38 2.61 -23.37
N LYS A 189 -8.80 1.45 -23.06
CA LYS A 189 -9.53 0.25 -22.64
C LYS A 189 -8.70 -0.64 -21.68
N PRO A 190 -8.29 -0.14 -20.50
CA PRO A 190 -7.48 -0.92 -19.57
C PRO A 190 -8.23 -2.16 -19.03
N GLY A 191 -9.54 -2.05 -18.75
CA GLY A 191 -10.36 -3.17 -18.28
C GLY A 191 -10.44 -4.33 -19.29
N PRO A 192 -10.80 -4.08 -20.57
CA PRO A 192 -10.73 -5.10 -21.62
C PRO A 192 -9.33 -5.70 -21.81
N TYR A 193 -8.26 -4.90 -21.73
CA TYR A 193 -6.89 -5.43 -21.80
C TYR A 193 -6.61 -6.46 -20.69
N VAL A 194 -6.90 -6.13 -19.43
CA VAL A 194 -6.67 -7.07 -18.30
C VAL A 194 -7.55 -8.32 -18.46
N LYS A 195 -8.77 -8.17 -18.98
CA LYS A 195 -9.66 -9.30 -19.27
C LYS A 195 -9.02 -10.26 -20.28
N ASP A 196 -8.51 -9.75 -21.39
CA ASP A 196 -7.90 -10.58 -22.44
C ASP A 196 -6.66 -11.34 -21.90
N ILE A 197 -5.84 -10.68 -21.08
CA ILE A 197 -4.71 -11.32 -20.40
C ILE A 197 -5.16 -12.41 -19.42
N LYS A 198 -6.20 -12.14 -18.63
CA LYS A 198 -6.77 -13.13 -17.71
C LYS A 198 -7.29 -14.37 -18.46
N GLU A 199 -7.97 -14.18 -19.59
CA GLU A 199 -8.45 -15.30 -20.44
C GLU A 199 -7.28 -16.10 -21.03
N SER A 200 -6.19 -15.43 -21.42
CA SER A 200 -4.95 -16.10 -21.86
C SER A 200 -4.34 -16.96 -20.75
N ALA A 201 -4.22 -16.40 -19.53
CA ALA A 201 -3.74 -17.15 -18.38
C ALA A 201 -4.68 -18.34 -18.07
N GLU A 202 -6.00 -18.12 -18.06
CA GLU A 202 -7.00 -19.14 -17.77
C GLU A 202 -6.89 -20.39 -18.65
N TYR A 203 -6.46 -20.24 -19.91
CA TYR A 203 -6.15 -21.38 -20.78
C TYR A 203 -5.15 -22.36 -20.15
N HIS A 204 -4.08 -21.85 -19.53
CA HIS A 204 -3.09 -22.65 -18.80
C HIS A 204 -3.63 -23.10 -17.43
N GLY A 205 -4.36 -22.23 -16.73
CA GLY A 205 -5.02 -22.55 -15.47
C GLY A 205 -5.97 -23.76 -15.59
N ASN A 206 -6.73 -23.84 -16.69
CA ASN A 206 -7.63 -24.96 -16.96
C ASN A 206 -6.90 -26.30 -17.13
N ARG A 207 -5.66 -26.29 -17.63
CA ARG A 207 -4.83 -27.51 -17.70
C ARG A 207 -4.44 -27.99 -16.31
N ILE A 208 -4.05 -27.07 -15.43
CA ILE A 208 -3.73 -27.35 -14.02
C ILE A 208 -4.98 -27.90 -13.31
N ILE A 209 -6.13 -27.22 -13.45
CA ILE A 209 -7.38 -27.69 -12.84
C ILE A 209 -7.70 -29.10 -13.32
N LYS A 210 -7.64 -29.35 -14.63
CA LYS A 210 -7.92 -30.69 -15.19
C LYS A 210 -7.01 -31.77 -14.61
N GLU A 211 -5.74 -31.45 -14.38
CA GLU A 211 -4.75 -32.40 -13.89
C GLU A 211 -4.89 -32.70 -12.39
N PHE A 212 -5.26 -31.69 -11.59
CA PHE A 212 -5.19 -31.75 -10.12
C PHE A 212 -6.54 -31.75 -9.39
N LYS A 213 -7.67 -31.46 -10.07
CA LYS A 213 -9.00 -31.33 -9.42
C LYS A 213 -9.43 -32.52 -8.55
N ASP A 214 -9.02 -33.73 -8.91
CA ASP A 214 -9.38 -34.97 -8.20
C ASP A 214 -8.21 -35.52 -7.35
N LYS A 215 -7.09 -34.80 -7.26
CA LYS A 215 -5.86 -35.24 -6.59
C LYS A 215 -5.43 -34.30 -5.47
N GLU A 216 -5.22 -33.04 -5.83
CA GLU A 216 -4.64 -32.02 -4.95
C GLU A 216 -5.41 -30.70 -5.11
N PRO A 217 -6.50 -30.52 -4.34
CA PRO A 217 -7.39 -29.37 -4.47
C PRO A 217 -6.71 -28.00 -4.33
N LYS A 218 -5.56 -27.93 -3.63
CA LYS A 218 -4.75 -26.72 -3.49
C LYS A 218 -4.35 -26.09 -4.83
N HIS A 219 -4.06 -26.89 -5.86
CA HIS A 219 -3.75 -26.35 -7.18
C HIS A 219 -4.96 -25.67 -7.83
N VAL A 220 -6.18 -26.17 -7.59
CA VAL A 220 -7.41 -25.56 -8.12
C VAL A 220 -7.69 -24.25 -7.39
N GLU A 221 -7.55 -24.24 -6.07
CA GLU A 221 -7.64 -23.02 -5.26
C GLU A 221 -6.64 -21.96 -5.73
N TRP A 222 -5.39 -22.38 -5.96
CA TRP A 222 -4.32 -21.52 -6.43
C TRP A 222 -4.61 -20.90 -7.80
N VAL A 223 -5.12 -21.67 -8.77
CA VAL A 223 -5.55 -21.12 -10.07
C VAL A 223 -6.66 -20.08 -9.89
N ARG A 224 -7.66 -20.36 -9.05
CA ARG A 224 -8.76 -19.43 -8.78
C ARG A 224 -8.28 -18.15 -8.11
N ALA A 225 -7.32 -18.26 -7.18
CA ALA A 225 -6.75 -17.13 -6.47
C ALA A 225 -6.01 -16.18 -7.42
N TRP A 226 -5.20 -16.71 -8.34
CA TRP A 226 -4.52 -15.88 -9.35
C TRP A 226 -5.52 -15.17 -10.28
N LEU A 227 -6.51 -15.90 -10.82
CA LEU A 227 -7.54 -15.29 -11.67
C LEU A 227 -8.39 -14.26 -10.90
N GLY A 228 -8.58 -14.46 -9.60
CA GLY A 228 -9.23 -13.50 -8.71
C GLY A 228 -8.40 -12.23 -8.50
N LEU A 229 -7.07 -12.35 -8.36
CA LEU A 229 -6.17 -11.20 -8.32
C LEU A 229 -6.22 -10.39 -9.62
N LEU A 230 -6.18 -11.05 -10.78
CA LEU A 230 -6.30 -10.38 -12.07
C LEU A 230 -7.67 -9.69 -12.24
N GLU A 231 -8.73 -10.25 -11.66
CA GLU A 231 -10.04 -9.60 -11.64
C GLU A 231 -10.07 -8.34 -10.76
N GLU A 232 -9.44 -8.36 -9.58
CA GLU A 232 -9.33 -7.14 -8.76
C GLU A 232 -8.45 -6.09 -9.42
N LEU A 233 -7.36 -6.50 -10.07
CA LEU A 233 -6.53 -5.60 -10.88
C LEU A 233 -7.36 -4.98 -12.00
N ARG A 234 -8.22 -5.77 -12.65
CA ARG A 234 -9.19 -5.26 -13.63
C ARG A 234 -10.14 -4.25 -13.01
N ASN A 235 -10.46 -4.30 -11.73
CA ASN A 235 -11.31 -3.32 -11.06
C ASN A 235 -10.53 -2.13 -10.47
N ALA A 236 -9.20 -2.15 -10.53
CA ALA A 236 -8.33 -1.13 -9.94
C ALA A 236 -8.08 0.09 -10.84
N PHE A 237 -8.41 0.05 -12.13
CA PHE A 237 -8.20 1.19 -13.04
C PHE A 237 -8.90 2.52 -12.64
N PRO A 238 -10.07 2.56 -11.95
CA PRO A 238 -10.68 3.81 -11.52
C PRO A 238 -9.75 4.60 -10.60
N TYR A 239 -8.91 3.93 -9.82
CA TYR A 239 -7.96 4.54 -8.89
C TYR A 239 -6.84 5.31 -9.60
N PHE A 240 -6.47 4.90 -10.80
CA PHE A 240 -5.42 5.53 -11.61
C PHE A 240 -5.95 6.68 -12.47
N LEU A 241 -7.17 6.56 -13.00
CA LEU A 241 -7.83 7.65 -13.73
C LEU A 241 -8.25 8.81 -12.83
N LEU A 242 -8.51 8.56 -11.54
CA LEU A 242 -8.77 9.62 -10.55
C LEU A 242 -7.49 10.31 -10.06
N ALA A 243 -6.33 9.68 -10.25
CA ALA A 243 -5.02 10.20 -9.87
C ALA A 243 -4.35 11.02 -10.99
N SER A 244 -4.71 10.76 -12.26
CA SER A 244 -4.14 11.37 -13.47
C SER A 244 -4.94 12.60 -13.93
#